data_AF-A0A7W7GRB2-F1
#
_entry.id   AF-A0A7W7GRB2-F1
#
_cell.length_a   1.000
_cell.length_b   1.000
_cell.length_c   1.000
_cell.angle_alpha   90.00
_cell.angle_beta   90.00
_cell.angle_gamma   90.00
#
_symmetry.space_group_name_H-M   'P 1'
#
loop_
_entity.id
_entity.type
_entity.pdbx_description
1 polymer ?
#
loop_
_entity_poly.entity_id
_entity_poly.type
_entity_poly.pdbx_seq_one_letter_code
_entity_poly.pdbx_strand_id
1 'polypeptide(L)'
;MAATAKPLLVVGAGVIGLTTAIRLAEEGLPVRVLADEPPSRTTSAAAGAMWETCLTDHPDLDRWSRVCFQRLLAQAPDPAAGIRVVRGVEATRDRIETPDWARRLPDHTEIDPATLPPGFLSGWGFTTALIDMPVYLSYLTGLLERHRITIERAHVTDLADLTGEAPVVLNCTGFRAAQLVGDPSVEPLRGQLVAVRNPGITEFFCEHTDDPTAVVYLLPHGDTLIIGGSGEKGYERPAPDPRITREMLDRGIALFPRIAGAEVLGERVGFRPYRSPVRVERDGRVIHNYGHGGAGVTLSWGSAEDVCRMAVELLG
;
A
#
# COMPACT_ATOMS: atom_id res chain seq x y z
N MET A 1 9.73 18.24 -38.23
CA MET A 1 9.14 18.26 -36.87
C MET A 1 8.84 16.82 -36.50
N ALA A 2 9.55 16.24 -35.53
CA ALA A 2 9.21 14.90 -35.06
C ALA A 2 7.79 14.95 -34.47
N ALA A 3 6.89 14.08 -34.92
CA ALA A 3 5.59 13.94 -34.30
C ALA A 3 5.83 13.62 -32.81
N THR A 4 5.31 14.46 -31.92
CA THR A 4 5.39 14.19 -30.47
C THR A 4 4.74 12.84 -30.21
N ALA A 5 5.51 11.89 -29.69
CA ALA A 5 5.03 10.55 -29.38
C ALA A 5 3.78 10.65 -28.48
N LYS A 6 2.72 9.91 -28.83
CA LYS A 6 1.49 9.91 -28.05
C LYS A 6 1.75 9.36 -26.64
N PRO A 7 1.22 10.01 -25.59
CA PRO A 7 1.43 9.55 -24.22
C PRO A 7 0.73 8.23 -23.93
N LEU A 8 1.33 7.41 -23.07
CA LEU A 8 0.71 6.26 -22.43
C LEU A 8 -0.30 6.75 -21.38
N LEU A 9 -1.38 6.00 -21.18
CA LEU A 9 -2.43 6.37 -20.23
C LEU A 9 -2.42 5.45 -19.02
N VAL A 10 -2.13 5.99 -17.83
CA VAL A 10 -2.28 5.27 -16.57
C VAL A 10 -3.65 5.59 -15.97
N VAL A 11 -4.46 4.57 -15.71
CA VAL A 11 -5.79 4.71 -15.12
C VAL A 11 -5.74 4.32 -13.65
N GLY A 12 -5.88 5.30 -12.76
CA GLY A 12 -5.81 5.16 -11.31
C GLY A 12 -4.67 5.97 -10.70
N ALA A 13 -4.97 6.70 -9.61
CA ALA A 13 -4.02 7.55 -8.89
C ALA A 13 -3.74 7.06 -7.45
N GLY A 14 -3.96 5.77 -7.19
CA GLY A 14 -3.44 5.11 -5.99
C GLY A 14 -1.93 4.86 -6.10
N VAL A 15 -1.32 4.30 -5.05
CA VAL A 15 0.14 4.08 -5.01
C VAL A 15 0.66 3.33 -6.24
N ILE A 16 -0.06 2.30 -6.69
CA ILE A 16 0.29 1.50 -7.87
C ILE A 16 0.32 2.33 -9.14
N GLY A 17 -0.71 3.16 -9.36
CA GLY A 17 -0.78 4.01 -10.54
C GLY A 17 0.29 5.10 -10.53
N LEU A 18 0.52 5.72 -9.37
CA LEU A 18 1.55 6.75 -9.23
C LEU A 18 2.96 6.19 -9.44
N THR A 19 3.32 5.07 -8.80
CA THR A 19 4.65 4.45 -9.00
C THR A 19 4.84 3.97 -10.43
N THR A 20 3.80 3.41 -11.05
CA THR A 20 3.81 3.01 -12.47
C THR A 20 4.05 4.21 -13.39
N ALA A 21 3.31 5.30 -13.20
CA ALA A 21 3.44 6.51 -14.01
C ALA A 21 4.82 7.15 -13.85
N ILE A 22 5.34 7.22 -12.62
CA ILE A 22 6.70 7.72 -12.37
C ILE A 22 7.72 6.83 -13.07
N ARG A 23 7.64 5.50 -12.88
CA ARG A 23 8.60 4.56 -13.47
C ARG A 23 8.65 4.67 -15.00
N LEU A 24 7.51 4.69 -15.67
CA LEU A 24 7.45 4.96 -17.11
C LEU A 24 8.11 6.30 -17.49
N ALA A 25 7.92 7.34 -16.68
CA ALA A 25 8.48 8.66 -16.94
C ALA A 25 10.02 8.70 -16.81
N GLU A 26 10.61 7.97 -15.87
CA GLU A 26 12.08 7.88 -15.78
C GLU A 26 12.67 6.99 -16.89
N GLU A 27 11.86 6.13 -17.52
CA GLU A 27 12.21 5.46 -18.79
C GLU A 27 12.12 6.41 -20.00
N GLY A 28 11.73 7.67 -19.80
CA GLY A 28 11.59 8.67 -20.86
C GLY A 28 10.32 8.53 -21.69
N LEU A 29 9.37 7.70 -21.26
CA LEU A 29 8.09 7.54 -21.94
C LEU A 29 7.14 8.71 -21.60
N PRO A 30 6.41 9.28 -22.56
CA PRO A 30 5.39 10.29 -22.29
C PRO A 30 4.20 9.63 -21.59
N VAL A 31 3.73 10.20 -20.48
CA VAL A 31 2.66 9.62 -19.65
C VAL A 31 1.62 10.67 -19.29
N ARG A 32 0.36 10.24 -19.23
CA ARG A 32 -0.75 10.96 -18.59
C ARG A 32 -1.44 10.03 -17.58
N VAL A 33 -1.94 10.61 -16.49
CA VAL A 33 -2.65 9.85 -15.45
C VAL A 33 -4.11 10.29 -15.42
N LEU A 34 -5.03 9.33 -15.52
CA LEU A 34 -6.48 9.54 -15.41
C LEU A 34 -6.98 8.94 -14.09
N ALA A 35 -7.74 9.70 -13.31
CA ALA A 35 -8.34 9.18 -12.08
C ALA A 35 -9.66 9.86 -11.71
N ASP A 36 -10.57 9.12 -11.11
CA ASP A 36 -11.86 9.65 -10.62
C ASP A 36 -11.71 10.55 -9.40
N GLU A 37 -10.80 10.17 -8.52
CA GLU A 37 -10.52 10.79 -7.24
C GLU A 37 -9.03 11.15 -7.16
N PRO A 38 -8.66 12.27 -6.50
CA PRO A 38 -7.26 12.61 -6.29
C PRO A 38 -6.57 11.57 -5.39
N PRO A 39 -5.22 11.49 -5.41
CA PRO A 39 -4.45 10.55 -4.59
C PRO A 39 -4.89 10.50 -3.11
N SER A 40 -5.17 11.66 -2.52
CA SER A 40 -5.60 11.82 -1.12
C SER A 40 -6.94 11.19 -0.76
N ARG A 41 -7.75 10.80 -1.76
CA ARG A 41 -9.06 10.16 -1.59
C ARG A 41 -9.11 8.72 -2.12
N THR A 42 -7.96 8.13 -2.39
CA THR A 42 -7.85 6.74 -2.83
C THR A 42 -7.75 5.76 -1.65
N THR A 43 -7.96 4.46 -1.88
CA THR A 43 -7.67 3.41 -0.88
C THR A 43 -6.25 3.54 -0.32
N SER A 44 -5.28 3.93 -1.16
CA SER A 44 -3.89 4.06 -0.72
C SER A 44 -3.72 5.08 0.40
N ALA A 45 -4.49 6.18 0.38
CA ALA A 45 -4.44 7.21 1.42
C ALA A 45 -4.93 6.69 2.79
N ALA A 46 -5.76 5.64 2.78
CA ALA A 46 -6.30 5.03 3.98
C ALA A 46 -5.38 3.97 4.61
N ALA A 47 -4.32 3.54 3.92
CA ALA A 47 -3.41 2.52 4.45
C ALA A 47 -2.56 3.06 5.61
N GLY A 48 -2.26 2.20 6.58
CA GLY A 48 -1.30 2.51 7.65
C GLY A 48 0.15 2.40 7.17
N ALA A 49 0.34 1.44 6.26
CA ALA A 49 1.51 1.08 5.48
C ALA A 49 2.81 0.89 6.26
N MET A 50 3.19 -0.38 6.33
CA MET A 50 4.53 -0.87 6.62
C MET A 50 5.00 -1.65 5.40
N TRP A 51 6.30 -1.58 5.09
CA TRP A 51 6.87 -2.57 4.18
C TRP A 51 6.96 -3.90 4.95
N GLU A 52 6.25 -4.91 4.47
CA GLU A 52 6.13 -6.23 5.10
C GLU A 52 5.89 -7.31 4.05
N THR A 53 6.07 -8.58 4.42
CA THR A 53 5.74 -9.69 3.51
C THR A 53 4.25 -9.75 3.19
N CYS A 54 3.94 -10.17 1.97
CA CYS A 54 2.61 -10.03 1.41
C CYS A 54 1.79 -11.31 1.56
N LEU A 55 0.57 -11.21 2.09
CA LEU A 55 -0.43 -12.28 2.08
C LEU A 55 -1.15 -12.34 0.72
N THR A 56 -0.40 -12.49 -0.35
CA THR A 56 -0.89 -12.56 -1.73
C THR A 56 -0.06 -13.55 -2.52
N ASP A 57 -0.50 -13.92 -3.73
CA ASP A 57 0.21 -14.86 -4.59
C ASP A 57 0.64 -14.19 -5.91
N HIS A 58 1.89 -14.43 -6.32
CA HIS A 58 2.46 -14.14 -7.64
C HIS A 58 3.90 -14.71 -7.68
N PRO A 59 4.40 -15.27 -8.80
CA PRO A 59 5.77 -15.79 -8.88
C PRO A 59 6.87 -14.74 -8.60
N ASP A 60 6.57 -13.46 -8.78
CA ASP A 60 7.53 -12.35 -8.64
C ASP A 60 7.47 -11.59 -7.31
N LEU A 61 6.65 -11.99 -6.33
CA LEU A 61 6.44 -11.21 -5.10
C LEU A 61 7.74 -10.89 -4.35
N ASP A 62 8.62 -11.87 -4.20
CA ASP A 62 9.90 -11.68 -3.52
C ASP A 62 10.77 -10.63 -4.23
N ARG A 63 10.80 -10.65 -5.57
CA ARG A 63 11.55 -9.67 -6.35
C ARG A 63 10.91 -8.30 -6.21
N TRP A 64 9.60 -8.19 -6.39
CA TRP A 64 8.90 -6.91 -6.33
C TRP A 64 9.04 -6.25 -4.96
N SER A 65 8.87 -7.04 -3.91
CA SER A 65 9.00 -6.61 -2.53
C SER A 65 10.40 -6.05 -2.25
N ARG A 66 11.46 -6.77 -2.66
CA ARG A 66 12.85 -6.30 -2.51
C ARG A 66 13.14 -5.00 -3.29
N VAL A 67 12.70 -4.92 -4.54
CA VAL A 67 12.87 -3.70 -5.37
C VAL A 67 12.20 -2.51 -4.69
N CYS A 68 10.98 -2.70 -4.19
CA CYS A 68 10.27 -1.66 -3.48
C CYS A 68 10.97 -1.27 -2.18
N PHE A 69 11.50 -2.23 -1.42
CA PHE A 69 12.22 -1.93 -0.18
C PHE A 69 13.43 -1.04 -0.46
N GLN A 70 14.26 -1.41 -1.44
CA GLN A 70 15.42 -0.63 -1.85
C GLN A 70 15.03 0.78 -2.28
N ARG A 71 13.92 0.91 -3.02
CA ARG A 71 13.39 2.20 -3.45
C ARG A 71 12.91 3.07 -2.29
N LEU A 72 12.20 2.49 -1.32
CA LEU A 72 11.75 3.19 -0.11
C LEU A 72 12.95 3.64 0.73
N LEU A 73 13.97 2.79 0.90
CA LEU A 73 15.20 3.16 1.61
C LEU A 73 15.96 4.29 0.91
N ALA A 74 15.98 4.32 -0.42
CA ALA A 74 16.59 5.41 -1.18
C ALA A 74 15.80 6.74 -1.05
N GLN A 75 14.49 6.67 -0.82
CA GLN A 75 13.62 7.84 -0.64
C GLN A 75 13.54 8.32 0.82
N ALA A 76 13.80 7.44 1.79
CA ALA A 76 13.71 7.75 3.22
C ALA A 76 14.54 8.95 3.70
N PRO A 77 15.72 9.27 3.13
CA PRO A 77 16.45 10.49 3.49
C PRO A 77 15.72 11.79 3.15
N ASP A 78 14.77 11.79 2.22
CA ASP A 78 13.94 12.96 1.92
C ASP A 78 12.79 13.05 2.94
N PRO A 79 12.77 14.07 3.82
CA PRO A 79 11.72 14.21 4.82
C PRO A 79 10.34 14.41 4.20
N ALA A 80 10.25 14.91 2.95
CA ALA A 80 8.98 15.06 2.25
C ALA A 80 8.36 13.72 1.85
N ALA A 81 9.12 12.62 1.81
CA ALA A 81 8.61 11.30 1.46
C ALA A 81 7.70 10.70 2.54
N GLY A 82 7.80 11.16 3.80
CA GLY A 82 7.01 10.59 4.89
C GLY A 82 7.37 9.13 5.21
N ILE A 83 8.60 8.70 4.89
CA ILE A 83 9.10 7.35 5.15
C ILE A 83 9.98 7.39 6.40
N ARG A 84 9.74 6.47 7.34
CA ARG A 84 10.55 6.29 8.53
C ARG A 84 11.07 4.86 8.58
N VAL A 85 12.38 4.71 8.68
CA VAL A 85 13.01 3.39 8.91
C VAL A 85 13.06 3.17 10.42
N VAL A 86 12.22 2.28 10.91
CA VAL A 86 11.91 2.12 12.34
C VAL A 86 12.06 0.66 12.72
N ARG A 87 12.65 0.43 13.90
CA ARG A 87 12.66 -0.87 14.55
C ARG A 87 11.34 -1.09 15.29
N GLY A 88 10.88 -2.32 15.31
CA GLY A 88 9.73 -2.71 16.12
C GLY A 88 9.66 -4.21 16.28
N VAL A 89 8.50 -4.66 16.77
CA VAL A 89 8.24 -6.07 17.09
C VAL A 89 7.00 -6.53 16.35
N GLU A 90 7.09 -7.72 15.77
CA GLU A 90 5.93 -8.49 15.40
C GLU A 90 5.82 -9.70 16.32
N ALA A 91 4.60 -9.97 16.79
CA ALA A 91 4.36 -11.01 17.80
C ALA A 91 3.06 -11.74 17.51
N THR A 92 3.01 -13.02 17.88
CA THR A 92 1.80 -13.86 17.77
C THR A 92 1.37 -14.40 19.13
N ARG A 93 0.09 -14.75 19.23
CA ARG A 93 -0.48 -15.49 20.37
C ARG A 93 -0.18 -16.99 20.30
N ASP A 94 0.34 -17.47 19.18
CA ASP A 94 0.69 -18.87 19.00
C ASP A 94 2.18 -19.11 19.29
N ARG A 95 2.53 -20.37 19.58
CA ARG A 95 3.93 -20.78 19.70
C ARG A 95 4.43 -21.23 18.33
N ILE A 96 5.13 -20.35 17.64
CA ILE A 96 5.69 -20.62 16.32
C ILE A 96 7.17 -20.20 16.27
N GLU A 97 7.91 -20.80 15.34
CA GLU A 97 9.24 -20.31 15.02
C GLU A 97 9.14 -19.04 14.17
N THR A 98 10.13 -18.16 14.32
CA THR A 98 10.23 -16.95 13.50
C THR A 98 10.25 -17.31 12.01
N PRO A 99 9.33 -16.73 11.20
CA PRO A 99 9.26 -17.00 9.77
C PRO A 99 10.57 -16.68 9.05
N ASP A 100 10.91 -17.48 8.04
CA ASP A 100 12.16 -17.32 7.26
C ASP A 100 12.34 -15.93 6.66
N TRP A 101 11.24 -15.28 6.28
CA TRP A 101 11.29 -13.94 5.73
C TRP A 101 11.71 -12.90 6.78
N ALA A 102 11.26 -13.03 8.02
CA ALA A 102 11.57 -12.10 9.10
C ALA A 102 13.04 -12.21 9.49
N ARG A 103 13.60 -13.44 9.45
CA ARG A 103 15.04 -13.70 9.66
C ARG A 103 15.96 -12.98 8.67
N ARG A 104 15.43 -12.60 7.49
CA ARG A 104 16.18 -11.88 6.44
C ARG A 104 16.14 -10.36 6.61
N LEU A 105 15.38 -9.84 7.56
CA LEU A 105 15.23 -8.40 7.75
C LEU A 105 16.35 -7.78 8.58
N PRO A 106 16.66 -6.49 8.35
CA PRO A 106 17.66 -5.78 9.13
C PRO A 106 17.37 -5.84 10.63
N ASP A 107 18.43 -5.95 11.42
CA ASP A 107 18.37 -6.01 12.89
C ASP A 107 17.46 -7.10 13.45
N HIS A 108 17.26 -8.21 12.71
CA HIS A 108 16.48 -9.34 13.19
C HIS A 108 16.96 -9.84 14.57
N THR A 109 16.02 -9.98 15.50
CA THR A 109 16.26 -10.59 16.82
C THR A 109 15.04 -11.38 17.28
N GLU A 110 15.26 -12.55 17.87
CA GLU A 110 14.21 -13.25 18.62
C GLU A 110 13.85 -12.44 19.88
N ILE A 111 12.57 -12.28 20.19
CA ILE A 111 12.10 -11.54 21.37
C ILE A 111 11.77 -12.53 22.48
N ASP A 112 12.25 -12.23 23.70
CA ASP A 112 11.87 -12.99 24.89
C ASP A 112 10.36 -12.84 25.13
N PRO A 113 9.57 -13.93 25.09
CA PRO A 113 8.13 -13.87 25.34
C PRO A 113 7.76 -13.22 26.67
N ALA A 114 8.63 -13.24 27.68
CA ALA A 114 8.39 -12.56 28.96
C ALA A 114 8.38 -11.02 28.85
N THR A 115 8.91 -10.47 27.75
CA THR A 115 8.93 -9.02 27.48
C THR A 115 7.80 -8.56 26.56
N LEU A 116 7.06 -9.51 25.96
CA LEU A 116 5.93 -9.22 25.09
C LEU A 116 4.69 -8.80 25.91
N PRO A 117 3.73 -8.09 25.29
CA PRO A 117 2.45 -7.84 25.92
C PRO A 117 1.76 -9.15 26.35
N PRO A 118 0.95 -9.13 27.44
CA PRO A 118 0.27 -10.33 27.91
C PRO A 118 -0.55 -11.01 26.82
N GLY A 119 -0.35 -12.33 26.67
CA GLY A 119 -1.06 -13.16 25.69
C GLY A 119 -0.28 -13.48 24.42
N PHE A 120 0.83 -12.79 24.15
CA PHE A 120 1.75 -13.12 23.05
C PHE A 120 2.76 -14.17 23.50
N LEU A 121 2.95 -15.21 22.69
CA LEU A 121 3.78 -16.38 23.04
C LEU A 121 5.06 -16.50 22.21
N SER A 122 5.15 -15.78 21.10
CA SER A 122 6.33 -15.73 20.24
C SER A 122 6.41 -14.37 19.55
N GLY A 123 7.62 -13.89 19.25
CA GLY A 123 7.80 -12.62 18.55
C GLY A 123 9.24 -12.39 18.10
N TRP A 124 9.38 -11.53 17.10
CA TRP A 124 10.65 -11.17 16.48
C TRP A 124 10.71 -9.66 16.27
N GLY A 125 11.88 -9.09 16.54
CA GLY A 125 12.18 -7.69 16.32
C GLY A 125 12.93 -7.50 15.02
N PHE A 126 12.63 -6.45 14.27
CA PHE A 126 13.30 -6.10 13.02
C PHE A 126 13.12 -4.62 12.69
N THR A 127 13.92 -4.14 11.74
CA THR A 127 13.86 -2.78 11.21
C THR A 127 13.24 -2.79 9.82
N THR A 128 12.21 -1.97 9.60
CA THR A 128 11.54 -1.82 8.28
C THR A 128 11.11 -0.38 8.02
N ALA A 129 10.58 -0.12 6.83
CA ALA A 129 10.03 1.18 6.44
C ALA A 129 8.54 1.28 6.84
N LEU A 130 8.20 2.30 7.62
CA LEU A 130 6.84 2.79 7.82
C LEU A 130 6.60 3.97 6.86
N ILE A 131 5.43 4.01 6.25
CA ILE A 131 5.09 5.00 5.21
C ILE A 131 3.83 5.76 5.63
N ASP A 132 3.95 7.07 5.89
CA ASP A 132 2.78 7.91 6.14
C ASP A 132 2.08 8.20 4.80
N MET A 133 1.05 7.41 4.49
CA MET A 133 0.51 7.35 3.14
C MET A 133 -0.02 8.67 2.56
N PRO A 134 -0.76 9.52 3.28
CA PRO A 134 -1.11 10.85 2.78
C PRO A 134 0.11 11.70 2.38
N VAL A 135 1.18 11.67 3.18
CA VAL A 135 2.43 12.40 2.90
C VAL A 135 3.13 11.78 1.68
N TYR A 136 3.27 10.46 1.67
CA TYR A 136 3.93 9.75 0.58
C TYR A 136 3.20 9.90 -0.75
N LEU A 137 1.87 9.86 -0.79
CA LEU A 137 1.09 10.11 -2.01
C LEU A 137 1.26 11.55 -2.51
N SER A 138 1.37 12.53 -1.60
CA SER A 138 1.73 13.91 -1.97
C SER A 138 3.14 13.99 -2.54
N TYR A 139 4.09 13.27 -1.95
CA TYR A 139 5.46 13.17 -2.46
C TYR A 139 5.54 12.55 -3.86
N LEU A 140 4.81 11.44 -4.10
CA LEU A 140 4.70 10.82 -5.42
C LEU A 140 4.04 11.75 -6.45
N THR A 141 3.06 12.55 -6.02
CA THR A 141 2.46 13.58 -6.88
C THR A 141 3.49 14.64 -7.27
N GLY A 142 4.30 15.11 -6.31
CA GLY A 142 5.40 16.03 -6.58
C GLY A 142 6.48 15.42 -7.49
N LEU A 143 6.73 14.11 -7.42
CA LEU A 143 7.59 13.40 -8.37
C LEU A 143 7.02 13.47 -9.80
N LEU A 144 5.72 13.21 -9.98
CA LEU A 144 5.07 13.33 -11.29
C LEU A 144 5.16 14.75 -11.86
N GLU A 145 4.96 15.77 -11.02
CA GLU A 145 5.08 17.18 -11.42
C GLU A 145 6.49 17.52 -11.93
N ARG A 146 7.54 16.94 -11.32
CA ARG A 146 8.94 17.09 -11.82
C ARG A 146 9.12 16.52 -13.23
N HIS A 147 8.36 15.49 -13.58
CA HIS A 147 8.28 14.93 -14.93
C HIS A 147 7.26 15.66 -15.83
N ARG A 148 6.65 16.75 -15.35
CA ARG A 148 5.57 17.50 -16.05
C ARG A 148 4.34 16.65 -16.35
N ILE A 149 4.06 15.66 -15.51
CA ILE A 149 2.88 14.80 -15.60
C ILE A 149 1.82 15.34 -14.65
N THR A 150 0.61 15.55 -15.16
CA THR A 150 -0.55 15.95 -14.37
C THR A 150 -1.52 14.78 -14.21
N ILE A 151 -2.20 14.73 -13.05
CA ILE A 151 -3.32 13.83 -12.82
C ILE A 151 -4.59 14.53 -13.30
N GLU A 152 -5.20 14.00 -14.35
CA GLU A 152 -6.45 14.51 -14.90
C GLU A 152 -7.63 13.78 -14.27
N ARG A 153 -8.63 14.57 -13.84
CA ARG A 153 -9.85 14.00 -13.30
C ARG A 153 -10.74 13.48 -14.42
N ALA A 154 -10.91 12.16 -14.49
CA ALA A 154 -11.73 11.52 -15.51
C ALA A 154 -12.37 10.23 -14.98
N HIS A 155 -13.65 10.02 -15.33
CA HIS A 155 -14.35 8.78 -15.07
C HIS A 155 -14.21 7.85 -16.28
N VAL A 156 -13.48 6.76 -16.09
CA VAL A 156 -13.26 5.76 -17.14
C VAL A 156 -14.26 4.62 -16.94
N THR A 157 -15.13 4.41 -17.93
CA THR A 157 -16.14 3.34 -17.94
C THR A 157 -15.72 2.14 -18.79
N ASP A 158 -14.86 2.34 -19.78
CA ASP A 158 -14.31 1.30 -20.64
C ASP A 158 -12.85 1.64 -21.00
N LEU A 159 -11.97 0.64 -20.93
CA LEU A 159 -10.57 0.79 -21.35
C LEU A 159 -10.41 0.79 -22.86
N ALA A 160 -11.35 0.19 -23.61
CA ALA A 160 -11.32 0.13 -25.06
C ALA A 160 -11.28 1.54 -25.69
N ASP A 161 -12.07 2.46 -25.16
CA ASP A 161 -12.11 3.87 -25.58
C ASP A 161 -10.71 4.51 -25.51
N LEU A 162 -10.00 4.27 -24.41
CA LEU A 162 -8.65 4.81 -24.18
C LEU A 162 -7.60 4.20 -25.11
N THR A 163 -7.76 2.94 -25.51
CA THR A 163 -6.87 2.35 -26.51
C THR A 163 -7.06 2.99 -27.89
N GLY A 164 -8.19 3.65 -28.18
CA GLY A 164 -8.33 4.48 -29.38
C GLY A 164 -7.45 5.75 -29.35
N GLU A 165 -7.13 6.24 -28.16
CA GLU A 165 -6.43 7.50 -27.93
C GLU A 165 -4.92 7.34 -27.71
N ALA A 166 -4.53 6.26 -27.04
CA ALA A 166 -3.17 6.01 -26.60
C ALA A 166 -2.57 4.71 -27.16
N PRO A 167 -1.23 4.64 -27.31
CA PRO A 167 -0.57 3.42 -27.77
C PRO A 167 -0.69 2.28 -26.75
N VAL A 168 -0.62 2.59 -25.45
CA VAL A 168 -0.73 1.63 -24.34
C VAL A 168 -1.56 2.24 -23.21
N VAL A 169 -2.42 1.43 -22.59
CA VAL A 169 -3.24 1.79 -21.43
C VAL A 169 -2.84 0.92 -20.25
N LEU A 170 -2.63 1.52 -19.09
CA LEU A 170 -2.19 0.85 -17.87
C LEU A 170 -3.31 0.88 -16.85
N ASN A 171 -3.93 -0.27 -16.61
CA ASN A 171 -5.04 -0.40 -15.68
C ASN A 171 -4.52 -0.59 -14.25
N CYS A 172 -4.51 0.49 -13.47
CA CYS A 172 -4.12 0.54 -12.06
C CYS A 172 -5.32 0.83 -11.14
N THR A 173 -6.52 0.33 -11.49
CA THR A 173 -7.79 0.74 -10.87
C THR A 173 -8.13 0.03 -9.55
N GLY A 174 -7.23 -0.81 -9.04
CA GLY A 174 -7.40 -1.48 -7.75
C GLY A 174 -8.69 -2.32 -7.71
N PHE A 175 -9.53 -2.11 -6.71
CA PHE A 175 -10.72 -2.94 -6.49
C PHE A 175 -11.81 -2.67 -7.54
N ARG A 176 -11.75 -1.54 -8.25
CA ARG A 176 -12.70 -1.21 -9.32
C ARG A 176 -12.47 -2.00 -10.60
N ALA A 177 -11.33 -2.69 -10.72
CA ALA A 177 -11.11 -3.63 -11.82
C ALA A 177 -12.19 -4.72 -11.88
N ALA A 178 -12.80 -5.08 -10.74
CA ALA A 178 -13.91 -6.04 -10.71
C ALA A 178 -15.08 -5.62 -11.61
N GLN A 179 -15.39 -4.31 -11.64
CA GLN A 179 -16.44 -3.74 -12.47
C GLN A 179 -15.92 -3.31 -13.85
N LEU A 180 -14.76 -2.63 -13.89
CA LEU A 180 -14.26 -2.01 -15.12
C LEU A 180 -13.84 -3.02 -16.18
N VAL A 181 -13.28 -4.16 -15.78
CA VAL A 181 -12.83 -5.22 -16.71
C VAL A 181 -13.49 -6.56 -16.40
N GLY A 182 -14.52 -6.56 -15.55
CA GLY A 182 -15.29 -7.76 -15.21
C GLY A 182 -14.47 -8.86 -14.55
N ASP A 183 -13.42 -8.53 -13.78
CA ASP A 183 -12.58 -9.55 -13.10
C ASP A 183 -13.24 -10.02 -11.79
N PRO A 184 -13.84 -11.23 -11.75
CA PRO A 184 -14.57 -11.72 -10.58
C PRO A 184 -13.65 -12.14 -9.43
N SER A 185 -12.34 -12.26 -9.67
CA SER A 185 -11.35 -12.65 -8.65
C SER A 185 -10.94 -11.48 -7.76
N VAL A 186 -11.42 -10.27 -8.04
CA VAL A 186 -11.18 -9.10 -7.21
C VAL A 186 -12.20 -9.04 -6.08
N GLU A 187 -11.74 -9.28 -4.86
CA GLU A 187 -12.52 -9.19 -3.62
C GLU A 187 -12.12 -7.93 -2.83
N PRO A 188 -12.98 -6.89 -2.78
CA PRO A 188 -12.74 -5.74 -1.91
C PRO A 188 -12.91 -6.15 -0.45
N LEU A 189 -11.86 -5.99 0.36
CA LEU A 189 -11.94 -6.13 1.82
C LEU A 189 -11.84 -4.74 2.45
N ARG A 190 -12.91 -4.31 3.12
CA ARG A 190 -12.90 -3.04 3.85
C ARG A 190 -11.91 -3.13 5.01
N GLY A 191 -11.18 -2.05 5.24
CA GLY A 191 -10.37 -1.86 6.44
C GLY A 191 -10.53 -0.45 6.97
N GLN A 192 -10.56 -0.34 8.29
CA GLN A 192 -10.59 0.92 9.01
C GLN A 192 -9.39 1.00 9.95
N LEU A 193 -8.82 2.19 10.07
CA LEU A 193 -7.75 2.55 11.00
C LEU A 193 -8.15 3.80 11.78
N VAL A 194 -7.50 3.99 12.92
CA VAL A 194 -7.64 5.19 13.75
C VAL A 194 -6.29 5.88 13.85
N ALA A 195 -6.25 7.17 13.51
CA ALA A 195 -5.10 8.03 13.77
C ALA A 195 -5.29 8.73 15.12
N VAL A 196 -4.29 8.66 15.97
CA VAL A 196 -4.26 9.38 17.26
C VAL A 196 -2.97 10.20 17.38
N ARG A 197 -2.99 11.22 18.23
CA ARG A 197 -1.77 11.94 18.61
C ARG A 197 -0.83 10.97 19.32
N ASN A 198 0.39 10.85 18.82
CA ASN A 198 1.32 9.84 19.29
C ASN A 198 1.75 10.12 20.75
N PRO A 199 1.49 9.23 21.72
CA PRO A 199 1.89 9.39 23.12
C PRO A 199 3.38 9.03 23.36
N GLY A 200 4.24 9.25 22.37
CA GLY A 200 5.67 8.93 22.41
C GLY A 200 6.01 7.47 22.07
N ILE A 201 5.17 6.76 21.32
CA ILE A 201 5.50 5.45 20.72
C ILE A 201 6.50 5.66 19.61
N THR A 202 7.67 5.01 19.72
CA THR A 202 8.79 5.16 18.77
C THR A 202 9.11 3.87 18.02
N GLU A 203 8.66 2.73 18.53
CA GLU A 203 8.79 1.42 17.89
C GLU A 203 7.43 0.96 17.39
N PHE A 204 7.38 0.24 16.26
CA PHE A 204 6.14 -0.36 15.80
C PHE A 204 5.82 -1.64 16.58
N PHE A 205 4.54 -1.99 16.62
CA PHE A 205 4.08 -3.30 17.08
C PHE A 205 3.07 -3.86 16.08
N CYS A 206 3.21 -5.12 15.67
CA CYS A 206 2.23 -5.80 14.82
C CYS A 206 1.87 -7.17 15.41
N GLU A 207 0.58 -7.48 15.47
CA GLU A 207 0.11 -8.84 15.75
C GLU A 207 0.17 -9.69 14.49
N HIS A 208 0.92 -10.78 14.55
CA HIS A 208 1.01 -11.79 13.51
C HIS A 208 -0.15 -12.78 13.64
N THR A 209 -1.12 -12.65 12.73
CA THR A 209 -2.31 -13.49 12.70
C THR A 209 -2.87 -13.60 11.28
N ASP A 210 -3.43 -14.76 10.95
CA ASP A 210 -4.17 -14.99 9.70
C ASP A 210 -5.61 -14.43 9.77
N ASP A 211 -6.07 -13.98 10.95
CA ASP A 211 -7.40 -13.39 11.12
C ASP A 211 -7.37 -11.87 10.91
N PRO A 212 -7.85 -11.35 9.75
CA PRO A 212 -7.83 -9.93 9.46
C PRO A 212 -8.79 -9.12 10.34
N THR A 213 -9.69 -9.77 11.10
CA THR A 213 -10.61 -9.12 12.04
C THR A 213 -9.96 -8.88 13.40
N ALA A 214 -9.01 -9.73 13.79
CA ALA A 214 -8.36 -9.69 15.09
C ALA A 214 -7.06 -8.88 15.10
N VAL A 215 -6.44 -8.66 13.93
CA VAL A 215 -5.13 -7.99 13.82
C VAL A 215 -5.10 -6.62 14.49
N VAL A 216 -4.11 -6.39 15.34
CA VAL A 216 -3.78 -5.07 15.88
C VAL A 216 -2.35 -4.69 15.49
N TYR A 217 -2.17 -3.46 15.03
CA TYR A 217 -0.85 -2.91 14.77
C TYR A 217 -0.79 -1.44 15.14
N LEU A 218 0.40 -0.99 15.53
CA LEU A 218 0.71 0.35 16.00
C LEU A 218 1.89 0.86 15.21
N LEU A 219 1.64 1.82 14.32
CA LEU A 219 2.66 2.36 13.41
C LEU A 219 2.93 3.84 13.75
N PRO A 220 4.07 4.16 14.39
CA PRO A 220 4.40 5.53 14.77
C PRO A 220 4.93 6.35 13.58
N HIS A 221 4.23 7.43 13.25
CA HIS A 221 4.55 8.40 12.20
C HIS A 221 4.94 9.76 12.80
N GLY A 222 5.83 9.79 13.78
CA GLY A 222 6.20 11.03 14.49
C GLY A 222 5.10 11.46 15.44
N ASP A 223 4.45 12.59 15.20
CA ASP A 223 3.38 13.11 16.07
C ASP A 223 2.04 12.37 15.93
N THR A 224 1.93 11.46 14.96
CA THR A 224 0.75 10.63 14.71
C THR A 224 1.08 9.17 14.95
N LEU A 225 0.18 8.45 15.61
CA LEU A 225 0.21 6.99 15.72
C LEU A 225 -0.99 6.43 14.96
N ILE A 226 -0.73 5.48 14.06
CA ILE A 226 -1.79 4.73 13.38
C ILE A 226 -2.05 3.45 14.13
N ILE A 227 -3.31 3.25 14.51
CA ILE A 227 -3.82 2.04 15.13
C ILE A 227 -4.63 1.29 14.08
N GLY A 228 -4.10 0.14 13.67
CA GLY A 228 -4.77 -0.85 12.84
C GLY A 228 -5.05 -2.13 13.62
N GLY A 229 -5.69 -3.16 13.06
CA GLY A 229 -6.40 -3.18 11.78
C GLY A 229 -7.81 -3.75 11.94
N SER A 230 -8.57 -3.64 10.86
CA SER A 230 -9.88 -4.29 10.69
C SER A 230 -10.00 -4.85 9.27
N GLY A 231 -10.88 -5.82 9.08
CA GLY A 231 -11.08 -6.53 7.83
C GLY A 231 -12.51 -7.01 7.70
N GLU A 232 -13.34 -6.36 6.88
CA GLU A 232 -14.75 -6.72 6.73
C GLU A 232 -15.13 -6.98 5.27
N LYS A 233 -15.86 -8.06 5.04
CA LYS A 233 -16.52 -8.38 3.75
C LYS A 233 -17.91 -7.73 3.69
N GLY A 234 -18.44 -7.54 2.47
CA GLY A 234 -19.84 -7.14 2.25
C GLY A 234 -20.14 -5.64 2.43
N TYR A 235 -19.11 -4.79 2.57
CA TYR A 235 -19.30 -3.34 2.59
C TYR A 235 -19.22 -2.74 1.19
N GLU A 236 -20.09 -1.76 0.92
CA GLU A 236 -20.15 -1.07 -0.38
C GLU A 236 -19.49 0.32 -0.36
N ARG A 237 -19.27 0.91 0.83
CA ARG A 237 -18.76 2.30 0.97
C ARG A 237 -17.70 2.46 2.06
N PRO A 238 -16.75 3.40 1.89
CA PRO A 238 -15.68 3.65 2.86
C PRO A 238 -16.17 4.62 3.94
N ALA A 239 -17.23 4.25 4.67
CA ALA A 239 -17.71 5.03 5.81
C ALA A 239 -17.10 4.47 7.11
N PRO A 240 -16.60 5.31 8.03
CA PRO A 240 -16.17 4.85 9.36
C PRO A 240 -17.33 4.22 10.16
N ASP A 241 -17.04 3.14 10.88
CA ASP A 241 -17.93 2.55 11.88
C ASP A 241 -17.39 2.93 13.27
N PRO A 242 -18.13 3.72 14.07
CA PRO A 242 -17.72 4.10 15.42
C PRO A 242 -17.50 2.92 16.37
N ARG A 243 -18.15 1.77 16.12
CA ARG A 243 -17.91 0.55 16.90
C ARG A 243 -16.50 0.03 16.67
N ILE A 244 -16.07 -0.04 15.41
CA ILE A 244 -14.71 -0.46 15.05
C ILE A 244 -13.69 0.53 15.63
N THR A 245 -13.94 1.84 15.58
CA THR A 245 -13.06 2.84 16.20
C THR A 245 -12.83 2.55 17.69
N ARG A 246 -13.90 2.28 18.45
CA ARG A 246 -13.79 1.94 19.88
C ARG A 246 -13.02 0.64 20.10
N GLU A 247 -13.37 -0.43 19.39
CA GLU A 247 -12.68 -1.73 19.50
C GLU A 247 -11.18 -1.63 19.18
N MET A 248 -10.79 -0.78 18.22
CA MET A 248 -9.38 -0.56 17.89
C MET A 248 -8.64 0.22 18.98
N LEU A 249 -9.27 1.25 19.53
CA LEU A 249 -8.70 2.00 20.65
C LEU A 249 -8.55 1.10 21.89
N ASP A 250 -9.57 0.30 22.22
CA ASP A 250 -9.54 -0.64 23.36
C ASP A 250 -8.40 -1.65 23.20
N ARG A 251 -8.22 -2.23 22.00
CA ARG A 251 -7.09 -3.13 21.70
C ARG A 251 -5.74 -2.42 21.81
N GLY A 252 -5.62 -1.21 21.25
CA GLY A 252 -4.40 -0.41 21.35
C GLY A 252 -4.04 -0.08 22.81
N ILE A 253 -5.02 0.35 23.60
CA ILE A 253 -4.86 0.68 25.03
C ILE A 253 -4.46 -0.56 25.84
N ALA A 254 -5.05 -1.72 25.54
CA ALA A 254 -4.70 -2.98 26.21
C ALA A 254 -3.23 -3.36 25.98
N LEU A 255 -2.68 -3.08 24.80
CA LEU A 255 -1.27 -3.31 24.50
C LEU A 255 -0.35 -2.23 25.09
N PHE A 256 -0.73 -0.97 24.95
CA PHE A 256 0.06 0.19 25.36
C PHE A 256 -0.82 1.20 26.09
N PRO A 257 -0.93 1.12 27.44
CA PRO A 257 -1.87 1.93 28.24
C PRO A 257 -1.77 3.44 28.06
N ARG A 258 -0.61 3.95 27.64
CA ARG A 258 -0.39 5.38 27.33
C ARG A 258 -1.26 5.92 26.20
N ILE A 259 -1.88 5.05 25.38
CA ILE A 259 -2.81 5.45 24.32
C ILE A 259 -4.12 6.00 24.90
N ALA A 260 -4.49 5.65 26.14
CA ALA A 260 -5.79 6.00 26.72
C ALA A 260 -6.07 7.52 26.81
N GLY A 261 -5.03 8.35 26.85
CA GLY A 261 -5.13 9.81 26.87
C GLY A 261 -4.85 10.48 25.52
N ALA A 262 -4.63 9.72 24.45
CA ALA A 262 -4.29 10.26 23.15
C ALA A 262 -5.51 10.91 22.47
N GLU A 263 -5.31 12.10 21.89
CA GLU A 263 -6.32 12.76 21.06
C GLU A 263 -6.56 11.96 19.77
N VAL A 264 -7.82 11.67 19.45
CA VAL A 264 -8.18 11.05 18.16
C VAL A 264 -8.13 12.12 17.07
N LEU A 265 -7.26 11.91 16.07
CA LEU A 265 -7.07 12.82 14.93
C LEU A 265 -8.03 12.51 13.77
N GLY A 266 -8.56 11.28 13.73
CA GLY A 266 -9.60 10.85 12.77
C GLY A 266 -9.45 9.41 12.32
N GLU A 267 -10.40 8.94 11.53
CA GLU A 267 -10.42 7.60 10.95
C GLU A 267 -9.94 7.58 9.50
N ARG A 268 -9.35 6.46 9.10
CA ARG A 268 -8.98 6.16 7.71
C ARG A 268 -9.68 4.89 7.27
N VAL A 269 -10.44 4.93 6.18
CA VAL A 269 -11.20 3.78 5.67
C VAL A 269 -10.91 3.57 4.19
N GLY A 270 -10.63 2.32 3.81
CA GLY A 270 -10.34 1.96 2.44
C GLY A 270 -10.72 0.52 2.11
N PHE A 271 -10.67 0.17 0.83
CA PHE A 271 -10.93 -1.19 0.34
C PHE A 271 -9.66 -1.80 -0.22
N ARG A 272 -9.10 -2.77 0.49
CA ARG A 272 -7.97 -3.57 0.02
C ARG A 272 -8.43 -4.39 -1.20
N PRO A 273 -7.81 -4.22 -2.37
CA PRO A 273 -8.21 -4.91 -3.59
C PRO A 273 -7.61 -6.31 -3.64
N TYR A 274 -8.12 -7.28 -2.87
CA TYR A 274 -7.55 -8.63 -2.89
C TYR A 274 -7.84 -9.31 -4.21
N ARG A 275 -6.83 -9.99 -4.76
CA ARG A 275 -6.93 -10.90 -5.89
C ARG A 275 -5.78 -11.89 -5.78
N SER A 276 -6.06 -13.18 -5.97
CA SER A 276 -5.02 -14.20 -5.97
C SER A 276 -5.04 -14.97 -7.30
N PRO A 277 -3.95 -14.95 -8.09
CA PRO A 277 -2.75 -14.13 -7.89
C PRO A 277 -3.01 -12.63 -8.11
N VAL A 278 -2.05 -11.77 -7.74
CA VAL A 278 -2.02 -10.35 -8.18
C VAL A 278 -2.04 -10.32 -9.71
N ARG A 279 -2.75 -9.35 -10.32
CA ARG A 279 -2.79 -9.23 -11.78
C ARG A 279 -1.75 -8.23 -12.28
N VAL A 280 -0.65 -8.75 -12.81
CA VAL A 280 0.38 -7.98 -13.52
C VAL A 280 0.66 -8.67 -14.84
N GLU A 281 -0.08 -8.29 -15.88
CA GLU A 281 -0.01 -8.95 -17.19
C GLU A 281 -0.51 -8.04 -18.30
N ARG A 282 -0.22 -8.43 -19.54
CA ARG A 282 -0.66 -7.74 -20.75
C ARG A 282 -1.90 -8.41 -21.35
N ASP A 283 -2.85 -7.59 -21.77
CA ASP A 283 -3.98 -7.97 -22.63
C ASP A 283 -4.08 -6.99 -23.81
N GLY A 284 -3.59 -7.43 -24.98
CA GLY A 284 -3.51 -6.58 -26.17
C GLY A 284 -2.63 -5.34 -25.95
N ARG A 285 -3.26 -4.15 -25.92
CA ARG A 285 -2.61 -2.85 -25.64
C ARG A 285 -2.91 -2.34 -24.21
N VAL A 286 -3.58 -3.15 -23.40
CA VAL A 286 -3.81 -2.88 -21.98
C VAL A 286 -2.79 -3.67 -21.17
N ILE A 287 -2.17 -3.05 -20.17
CA ILE A 287 -1.37 -3.74 -19.16
C ILE A 287 -2.09 -3.57 -17.82
N HIS A 288 -2.42 -4.69 -17.19
CA HIS A 288 -3.07 -4.72 -15.89
C HIS A 288 -2.02 -4.66 -14.78
N ASN A 289 -2.29 -3.85 -13.75
CA ASN A 289 -1.50 -3.78 -12.52
C ASN A 289 -2.43 -3.51 -11.33
N TYR A 290 -3.10 -4.54 -10.84
CA TYR A 290 -4.05 -4.43 -9.72
C TYR A 290 -4.18 -5.74 -8.94
N GLY A 291 -4.98 -5.73 -7.86
CA GLY A 291 -5.19 -6.94 -7.06
C GLY A 291 -4.20 -7.12 -5.91
N HIS A 292 -3.51 -6.06 -5.50
CA HIS A 292 -2.41 -6.12 -4.52
C HIS A 292 -2.85 -6.32 -3.06
N GLY A 293 -4.15 -6.45 -2.76
CA GLY A 293 -4.65 -6.64 -1.40
C GLY A 293 -4.11 -5.60 -0.41
N GLY A 294 -3.65 -6.06 0.75
CA GLY A 294 -2.97 -5.23 1.75
C GLY A 294 -1.53 -4.82 1.38
N ALA A 295 -0.95 -5.43 0.36
CA ALA A 295 0.46 -5.31 -0.01
C ALA A 295 0.76 -4.25 -1.08
N GLY A 296 -0.19 -3.34 -1.36
CA GLY A 296 -0.09 -2.36 -2.43
C GLY A 296 1.19 -1.52 -2.37
N VAL A 297 1.62 -1.09 -1.18
CA VAL A 297 2.85 -0.30 -1.02
C VAL A 297 4.07 -1.20 -1.22
N THR A 298 4.15 -2.33 -0.52
CA THR A 298 5.27 -3.29 -0.60
C THR A 298 5.60 -3.72 -2.02
N LEU A 299 4.59 -3.86 -2.89
CA LEU A 299 4.79 -4.37 -4.25
C LEU A 299 4.86 -3.26 -5.31
N SER A 300 4.54 -2.01 -4.95
CA SER A 300 4.26 -0.91 -5.89
C SER A 300 5.35 -0.60 -6.90
N TRP A 301 6.60 -0.49 -6.46
CA TRP A 301 7.72 -0.19 -7.35
C TRP A 301 8.17 -1.42 -8.15
N GLY A 302 8.09 -2.60 -7.54
CA GLY A 302 8.45 -3.85 -8.19
C GLY A 302 7.53 -4.21 -9.35
N SER A 303 6.21 -4.14 -9.14
CA SER A 303 5.25 -4.37 -10.22
C SER A 303 5.32 -3.28 -11.29
N ALA A 304 5.60 -2.03 -10.91
CA ALA A 304 5.82 -0.94 -11.85
C ALA A 304 7.00 -1.19 -12.82
N GLU A 305 8.08 -1.86 -12.40
CA GLU A 305 9.19 -2.24 -13.29
C GLU A 305 8.74 -3.22 -14.38
N ASP A 306 7.95 -4.24 -14.02
CA ASP A 306 7.47 -5.22 -14.99
C ASP A 306 6.48 -4.60 -15.98
N VAL A 307 5.60 -3.74 -15.47
CA VAL A 307 4.69 -2.97 -16.30
C VAL A 307 5.44 -2.06 -17.26
N CYS A 308 6.51 -1.40 -16.80
CA CYS A 308 7.38 -0.58 -17.64
C CYS A 308 8.02 -1.43 -18.75
N ARG A 309 8.58 -2.60 -18.40
CA ARG A 309 9.17 -3.52 -19.37
C ARG A 309 8.16 -3.95 -20.44
N MET A 310 6.95 -4.37 -20.03
CA MET A 310 5.88 -4.75 -20.96
C MET A 310 5.44 -3.58 -21.85
N ALA A 311 5.43 -2.36 -21.33
CA ALA A 311 5.10 -1.17 -22.10
C ALA A 311 6.17 -0.84 -23.16
N VAL A 312 7.45 -0.98 -22.81
CA VAL A 312 8.57 -0.81 -23.75
C VAL A 312 8.49 -1.86 -24.86
N GLU A 313 8.32 -3.14 -24.52
CA GLU A 313 8.17 -4.23 -25.49
C GLU A 313 6.99 -4.02 -26.47
N LEU A 314 5.94 -3.33 -26.02
CA LEU A 314 4.78 -2.97 -26.84
C LEU A 314 5.07 -1.85 -27.84
N LEU A 315 6.04 -0.98 -27.55
CA LEU A 315 6.39 0.19 -28.36
C LEU A 315 7.48 -0.09 -29.40
N GLY A 316 8.23 -1.20 -29.24
CA GLY A 316 9.29 -1.65 -30.16
C GLY A 316 10.68 -1.27 -29.68
#